data_AF-A0A3B8RCV7-F1
#
_entry.id   AF-A0A3B8RCV7-F1
#
_cell.length_a   1.000
_cell.length_b   1.000
_cell.length_c   1.000
_cell.angle_alpha   90.00
_cell.angle_beta   90.00
_cell.angle_gamma   90.00
#
_symmetry.space_group_name_H-M   'P 1'
#
loop_
_entity.id
_entity.type
_entity.pdbx_description
1 polymer ?
#
loop_
_entity_poly.entity_id
_entity_poly.type
_entity_poly.pdbx_seq_one_letter_code
_entity_poly.pdbx_strand_id
1 'polypeptide(L)' 'MRKTSSAYLKKQDLASIGERCTCLALRSAARTVARIYDEALRSVALNNGQFSILVAVSAMQPVSIQGLGERLGMDRT' A
#
# COMPACT_ATOMS: atom_id res chain seq x y z
N MET A 1 -27.53 -22.45 2.89
CA MET A 1 -28.30 -21.19 2.83
C MET A 1 -28.02 -20.34 4.08
N ARG A 2 -27.02 -19.44 4.04
CA ARG A 2 -26.89 -18.38 5.05
C ARG A 2 -27.28 -17.07 4.38
N LYS A 3 -28.47 -16.57 4.71
CA LYS A 3 -29.03 -15.35 4.16
C LYS A 3 -28.11 -14.18 4.53
N THR A 4 -27.50 -13.57 3.52
CA THR A 4 -26.83 -12.27 3.61
C THR A 4 -27.88 -11.21 3.92
N SER A 5 -28.01 -10.83 5.18
CA SER A 5 -28.79 -9.65 5.57
C SER A 5 -27.95 -8.39 5.29
N SER A 6 -27.80 -8.07 4.00
CA SER A 6 -27.05 -6.94 3.45
C SER A 6 -27.97 -5.75 3.21
N ALA A 7 -28.63 -5.28 4.26
CA ALA A 7 -29.50 -4.11 4.17
C ALA A 7 -29.20 -3.16 5.34
N TYR A 8 -28.63 -2.00 5.01
CA TYR A 8 -28.48 -0.81 5.86
C TYR A 8 -27.38 -0.82 6.95
N LEU A 9 -26.12 -0.73 6.55
CA LEU A 9 -25.11 -0.07 7.39
C LEU A 9 -25.43 1.43 7.40
N LYS A 10 -25.87 1.95 8.54
CA LYS A 10 -26.10 3.39 8.70
C LYS A 10 -24.74 4.10 8.72
N LYS A 11 -24.71 5.40 8.39
CA LYS A 11 -23.47 6.21 8.36
C LYS A 11 -22.68 6.13 9.68
N GLN A 12 -23.39 6.05 10.81
CA GLN A 12 -22.79 5.89 12.14
C GLN A 12 -22.10 4.52 12.31
N ASP A 13 -22.66 3.46 11.71
CA ASP A 13 -22.05 2.13 11.69
C ASP A 13 -20.75 2.15 10.89
N LEU A 14 -20.74 2.81 9.73
CA LEU A 14 -19.55 2.96 8.89
C LEU A 14 -18.42 3.73 9.58
N ALA A 15 -18.75 4.81 10.31
CA ALA A 15 -17.78 5.55 11.10
C ALA A 15 -17.16 4.66 12.20
N SER A 16 -17.99 3.94 12.96
CA SER A 16 -17.52 3.05 14.02
C SER A 16 -16.71 1.85 13.49
N ILE A 17 -17.02 1.37 12.29
CA ILE A 17 -16.25 0.32 11.60
C ILE A 17 -14.92 0.89 11.14
N GLY A 18 -14.93 2.09 10.54
CA GLY A 18 -13.72 2.77 10.08
C GLY A 18 -12.72 3.03 11.21
N GLU A 19 -13.19 3.51 12.36
CA GLU A 19 -12.36 3.74 13.56
C GLU A 19 -11.69 2.46 14.08
N ARG A 20 -12.36 1.30 13.94
CA ARG A 20 -11.85 0.00 14.40
C ARG A 20 -11.21 -0.82 13.28
N CYS A 21 -11.17 -0.31 12.04
CA CYS A 21 -10.69 -1.05 10.89
C CYS A 21 -9.17 -0.94 10.79
N THR A 22 -8.47 -2.01 11.20
CA THR A 22 -7.01 -2.10 11.10
C THR A 22 -6.50 -1.89 9.67
N CYS A 23 -7.23 -2.37 8.66
CA CYS A 23 -6.85 -2.16 7.25
C CYS A 23 -6.86 -0.67 6.88
N LEU A 24 -7.90 0.06 7.28
CA LEU A 24 -7.99 1.50 7.01
C LEU A 24 -6.90 2.28 7.74
N ALA A 25 -6.68 1.95 9.03
CA ALA A 25 -5.61 2.54 9.83
C ALA A 25 -4.23 2.30 9.20
N LEU A 26 -3.93 1.06 8.81
CA LEU A 26 -2.67 0.69 8.17
C LEU A 26 -2.48 1.42 6.83
N ARG A 27 -3.53 1.49 5.98
CA ARG A 27 -3.46 2.24 4.71
C ARG A 27 -3.22 3.74 4.94
N SER A 28 -3.80 4.32 5.99
CA SER A 28 -3.59 5.73 6.34
C SER A 28 -2.16 5.98 6.81
N ALA A 29 -1.64 5.11 7.69
CA ALA A 29 -0.27 5.16 8.17
C ALA A 29 0.72 4.99 7.00
N ALA A 30 0.50 3.99 6.14
CA ALA A 30 1.35 3.73 4.97
C ALA A 30 1.42 4.94 4.03
N ARG A 31 0.28 5.60 3.73
CA ARG A 31 0.27 6.83 2.93
C ARG A 31 1.04 7.98 3.59
N THR A 32 0.93 8.11 4.91
CA THR A 32 1.66 9.14 5.66
C THR A 32 3.16 8.91 5.59
N VAL A 33 3.60 7.67 5.79
CA VAL A 33 5.01 7.28 5.66
C VAL A 33 5.52 7.48 4.23
N ALA A 34 4.75 7.05 3.22
CA ALA A 34 5.09 7.25 1.82
C ALA A 34 5.36 8.74 1.49
N ARG A 35 4.50 9.65 1.97
CA ARG A 35 4.67 11.10 1.78
C ARG A 35 5.95 11.63 2.43
N ILE A 36 6.33 11.12 3.59
CA ILE A 36 7.58 11.51 4.26
C ILE A 36 8.79 11.09 3.42
N TYR A 37 8.77 9.87 2.88
CA TYR A 37 9.84 9.39 2.00
C TYR A 37 9.87 10.13 0.66
N ASP A 38 8.72 10.42 0.06
CA ASP A 38 8.64 11.19 -1.19
C ASP A 38 9.21 12.61 -1.00
N GLU A 39 8.95 13.24 0.14
CA GLU A 39 9.56 14.53 0.49
C GLU A 39 11.09 14.42 0.62
N ALA A 40 11.57 13.42 1.35
CA ALA A 40 13.00 13.21 1.57
C ALA A 40 13.76 12.89 0.26
N LEU A 41 13.12 12.19 -0.67
CA LEU A 41 13.69 11.80 -1.96
C LEU A 41 13.52 12.87 -3.05
N ARG A 42 12.84 13.98 -2.77
CA ARG A 42 12.57 15.05 -3.75
C ARG A 42 13.85 15.63 -4.36
N SER A 43 14.91 15.78 -3.56
CA SER A 43 16.19 16.36 -3.99
C SER A 43 16.88 15.55 -5.10
N VAL A 44 16.57 14.26 -5.19
CA VAL A 44 17.11 13.33 -6.20
C VAL A 44 16.08 12.93 -7.24
N ALA A 45 14.93 13.63 -7.29
CA ALA A 45 13.84 13.38 -8.24
C ALA A 45 13.30 11.93 -8.23
N LEU A 46 13.28 11.29 -7.06
CA LEU A 46 12.71 9.96 -6.86
C LEU A 46 11.47 10.02 -5.97
N ASN A 47 10.57 9.05 -6.16
CA ASN A 47 9.55 8.69 -5.16
C ASN A 47 9.93 7.39 -4.43
N ASN A 48 9.23 7.10 -3.34
CA ASN A 48 9.46 5.93 -2.50
C ASN A 48 9.36 4.60 -3.26
N GLY A 49 8.50 4.50 -4.27
CA GLY A 49 8.31 3.30 -5.08
C GLY A 49 9.50 3.04 -6.00
N GLN A 50 9.98 4.07 -6.69
CA GLN A 50 11.18 4.01 -7.52
C GLN A 50 12.41 3.66 -6.68
N PHE A 51 12.55 4.26 -5.50
CA PHE A 51 13.62 3.92 -4.56
C PHE A 51 13.53 2.45 -4.12
N SER A 52 12.34 1.96 -3.79
CA SER A 52 12.12 0.54 -3.41
C SER A 52 12.52 -0.43 -4.53
N ILE A 53 12.25 -0.07 -5.78
CA ILE A 53 12.70 -0.82 -6.96
C ILE A 53 14.22 -0.85 -7.04
N LEU A 54 14.90 0.29 -6.90
CA LEU A 54 16.36 0.35 -6.96
C LEU A 54 17.00 -0.52 -5.87
N VAL A 55 16.46 -0.48 -4.64
CA VAL A 55 16.91 -1.34 -3.54
C VAL A 55 16.74 -2.82 -3.89
N ALA A 56 15.57 -3.22 -4.39
CA ALA A 56 15.32 -4.62 -4.75
C ALA A 56 16.21 -5.10 -5.89
N VAL A 57 16.39 -4.30 -6.95
CA VAL A 57 17.31 -4.62 -8.06
C VAL A 57 18.74 -4.73 -7.55
N SER A 58 19.17 -3.84 -6.67
CA SER A 58 20.54 -3.87 -6.12
C SER A 58 20.83 -5.19 -5.38
N ALA A 59 19.83 -5.77 -4.72
CA ALA A 59 19.95 -7.00 -3.95
C ALA A 59 19.74 -8.29 -4.75
N MET A 60 19.07 -8.22 -5.90
CA MET A 60 18.58 -9.41 -6.62
C MET A 60 19.09 -9.52 -8.06
N GLN A 61 19.86 -8.56 -8.56
CA GLN A 61 20.34 -8.60 -9.94
C GLN A 61 21.23 -9.83 -10.21
N PRO A 62 21.00 -10.57 -11.33
CA PRO A 62 19.93 -10.35 -12.31
C PRO A 62 18.56 -10.84 -11.82
N VAL A 63 17.52 -10.02 -11.95
CA VAL A 63 16.13 -10.35 -11.61
C VAL A 63 15.19 -10.06 -12.78
N SER A 64 14.20 -10.92 -13.00
CA SER A 64 13.10 -10.65 -13.93
C SER A 64 12.10 -9.63 -13.37
N ILE A 65 11.34 -8.97 -14.24
CA ILE A 65 10.25 -8.07 -13.83
C ILE A 65 9.21 -8.81 -12.97
N GLN A 66 8.93 -10.08 -13.29
CA GLN A 66 8.02 -10.91 -12.51
C GLN A 66 8.55 -11.13 -11.09
N GLY A 67 9.82 -11.51 -10.94
CA GLY A 67 10.43 -11.71 -9.62
C GLY A 67 10.48 -10.42 -8.80
N LEU A 68 10.64 -9.27 -9.46
CA LEU A 68 10.56 -7.96 -8.82
C LEU A 68 9.15 -7.66 -8.30
N GLY A 69 8.12 -7.93 -9.11
CA GLY A 69 6.71 -7.77 -8.71
C GLY A 69 6.33 -8.66 -7.53
N GLU A 70 6.73 -9.93 -7.57
CA GLU A 70 6.53 -10.89 -6.48
C GLU A 70 7.21 -10.44 -5.18
N ARG A 71 8.44 -9.91 -5.28
CA ARG A 71 9.18 -9.41 -4.11
C ARG A 71 8.55 -8.17 -3.48
N LEU A 72 8.11 -7.22 -4.32
CA LEU A 72 7.60 -5.92 -3.87
C LEU A 72 6.09 -5.91 -3.62
N GLY A 73 5.38 -7.00 -3.92
CA GLY A 73 3.92 -7.05 -3.84
C GLY A 73 3.25 -6.09 -4.83
N MET A 74 3.86 -5.86 -5.99
CA MET A 74 3.33 -4.98 -7.03
C MET A 74 2.49 -5.79 -8.01
N ASP A 75 1.25 -5.35 -8.23
CA ASP A 75 0.41 -5.89 -9.30
C ASP A 75 0.97 -5.50 -10.68
N ARG A 76 0.88 -6.41 -11.65
CA ARG A 76 1.13 -6.08 -13.07
C ARG A 76 -0.07 -5.30 -13.61
N THR A 77 0.17 -4.06 -14.01
CA THR A 77 -0.72 -3.31 -14.92
C THR A 77 -0.24 -3.46 -16.35
#